data_AF-A0A410DQL9-F1
#
_entry.id   AF-A0A410DQL9-F1
#
_cell.length_a   1.000
_cell.length_b   1.000
_cell.length_c   1.000
_cell.angle_alpha   90.00
_cell.angle_beta   90.00
_cell.angle_gamma   90.00
#
_symmetry.space_group_name_H-M   'P 1'
#
loop_
_entity.id
_entity.type
_entity.pdbx_description
1 polymer ?
#
loop_
_entity_poly.entity_id
_entity_poly.type
_entity_poly.pdbx_seq_one_letter_code
_entity_poly.pdbx_strand_id
1 'polypeptide(L)'
;MYKDLEEDTIGKKIIKLRKVHSLNQKEFAEIIGQHFDTVLHWETHDVMPKPESIKKVCDKFDLPLEYFHEYYYFYFNEPGEMVRRWKEKKKYTYSKCCRLLGVCESTLKRLISGRIGLSYEMYLKLKKIVEF
;
A
#
# COMPACT_ATOMS: atom_id res chain seq x y z
N MET A 1 16.97 3.72 -23.39
CA MET A 1 17.13 2.70 -22.31
C MET A 1 15.85 2.79 -21.47
N TYR A 2 15.25 1.70 -20.97
CA TYR A 2 13.93 1.77 -20.28
C TYR A 2 13.90 2.60 -18.98
N LYS A 3 15.03 3.19 -18.58
CA LYS A 3 15.18 4.07 -17.41
C LYS A 3 14.35 5.35 -17.52
N ASP A 4 14.05 5.78 -18.75
CA ASP A 4 13.34 7.03 -19.04
C ASP A 4 11.80 6.84 -19.17
N LEU A 5 11.28 5.65 -18.87
CA LEU A 5 9.84 5.41 -18.87
C LEU A 5 9.14 6.17 -17.72
N GLU A 6 7.91 6.61 -17.99
CA GLU A 6 7.05 7.29 -17.02
C GLU A 6 6.72 6.40 -15.81
N GLU A 7 6.53 7.02 -14.64
CA GLU A 7 6.30 6.37 -13.34
C GLU A 7 5.21 7.08 -12.51
N ASP A 8 4.31 7.78 -13.17
CA ASP A 8 3.20 8.53 -12.55
C ASP A 8 2.17 7.63 -11.86
N THR A 9 2.04 6.37 -12.28
CA THR A 9 1.17 5.37 -11.64
C THR A 9 1.94 4.16 -11.15
N ILE A 10 1.35 3.41 -10.21
CA ILE A 10 1.91 2.13 -9.73
C ILE A 10 2.06 1.15 -10.90
N GLY A 11 1.06 1.09 -11.80
CA GLY A 11 1.12 0.26 -13.00
C GLY A 11 2.31 0.59 -13.89
N LYS A 12 2.57 1.89 -14.12
CA LYS A 12 3.72 2.33 -14.91
C LYS A 12 5.07 2.07 -14.25
N LYS A 13 5.17 2.21 -12.93
CA LYS A 13 6.35 1.78 -12.16
C LYS A 13 6.63 0.28 -12.32
N ILE A 14 5.60 -0.55 -12.28
CA ILE A 14 5.72 -2.00 -12.52
C ILE A 14 6.19 -2.28 -13.94
N ILE A 15 5.61 -1.61 -14.96
CA ILE A 15 6.04 -1.73 -16.35
C ILE A 15 7.52 -1.39 -16.50
N LYS A 16 7.97 -0.26 -15.92
CA LYS A 16 9.36 0.18 -15.99
C LYS A 16 10.28 -0.83 -15.32
N LEU A 17 9.99 -1.26 -14.10
CA LEU A 17 10.76 -2.27 -13.38
C LEU A 17 10.91 -3.53 -14.24
N ARG A 18 9.79 -4.07 -14.74
CA ARG A 18 9.77 -5.26 -15.57
C ARG A 18 10.62 -5.12 -16.84
N LYS A 19 10.50 -4.00 -17.55
CA LYS A 19 11.25 -3.74 -18.79
C LYS A 19 12.74 -3.49 -18.56
N VAL A 20 13.12 -2.85 -17.45
CA VAL A 20 14.53 -2.67 -17.05
C VAL A 20 15.22 -4.02 -16.81
N HIS A 21 14.47 -5.01 -16.31
CA HIS A 21 14.95 -6.39 -16.16
C HIS A 21 14.71 -7.28 -17.39
N SER A 22 14.29 -6.71 -18.53
CA SER A 22 14.02 -7.45 -19.78
C SER A 22 12.99 -8.58 -19.65
N LEU A 23 12.04 -8.45 -18.72
CA LEU A 23 11.01 -9.45 -18.47
C LEU A 23 9.73 -9.17 -19.27
N ASN A 24 9.04 -10.22 -19.70
CA ASN A 24 7.65 -10.13 -20.11
C ASN A 24 6.69 -10.26 -18.91
N GLN A 25 5.40 -9.93 -19.10
CA GLN A 25 4.42 -9.92 -18.00
C GLN A 25 4.26 -11.29 -17.33
N LYS A 26 4.36 -12.39 -18.10
CA LYS A 26 4.23 -13.75 -17.58
C LYS A 26 5.44 -14.14 -16.73
N GLU A 27 6.65 -13.87 -17.22
CA GLU A 27 7.90 -14.09 -16.46
C GLU A 27 7.91 -13.29 -15.15
N PHE A 28 7.49 -12.02 -15.21
CA PHE A 28 7.37 -11.18 -14.03
C PHE A 28 6.37 -11.78 -13.02
N ALA A 29 5.18 -12.18 -13.48
CA ALA A 29 4.16 -12.80 -12.66
C ALA A 29 4.68 -14.08 -11.97
N GLU A 30 5.41 -14.93 -12.70
CA GLU A 30 6.03 -16.15 -12.17
C GLU A 30 7.06 -15.84 -11.07
N ILE A 31 7.93 -14.85 -11.28
CA ILE A 31 8.97 -14.45 -10.30
C ILE A 31 8.36 -14.01 -8.96
N ILE A 32 7.25 -13.27 -9.00
CA ILE A 32 6.58 -12.75 -7.81
C ILE A 32 5.47 -13.67 -7.28
N GLY A 33 5.25 -14.83 -7.93
CA GLY A 33 4.22 -15.81 -7.58
C GLY A 33 2.81 -15.25 -7.65
N GLN A 34 2.47 -14.57 -8.74
CA GLN A 34 1.15 -14.01 -9.05
C GLN A 34 0.61 -14.59 -10.35
N HIS A 35 -0.71 -14.46 -10.56
CA HIS A 35 -1.30 -14.81 -11.84
C HIS A 35 -0.96 -13.77 -12.90
N PHE A 36 -0.81 -14.19 -14.16
CA PHE A 36 -0.58 -13.29 -15.29
C PHE A 36 -1.63 -12.16 -15.33
N ASP A 37 -2.91 -12.51 -15.20
CA ASP A 37 -4.00 -11.52 -15.22
C ASP A 37 -3.85 -10.48 -14.11
N THR A 38 -3.33 -10.86 -12.94
CA THR A 38 -3.11 -9.90 -11.84
C THR A 38 -2.10 -8.82 -12.25
N VAL A 39 -0.99 -9.21 -12.89
CA VAL A 39 0.01 -8.26 -13.39
C VAL A 39 -0.57 -7.42 -14.54
N LEU A 40 -1.30 -8.04 -15.47
CA LEU A 40 -1.98 -7.35 -16.56
C LEU A 40 -2.92 -6.25 -16.03
N HIS A 41 -3.71 -6.55 -15.00
CA HIS A 41 -4.63 -5.58 -14.40
C HIS A 41 -3.90 -4.42 -13.73
N TRP A 42 -2.77 -4.68 -13.06
CA TRP A 42 -1.96 -3.61 -12.48
C TRP A 42 -1.40 -2.68 -13.55
N GLU A 43 -0.86 -3.23 -14.63
CA GLU A 43 -0.23 -2.47 -15.70
C GLU A 43 -1.23 -1.70 -16.58
N THR A 44 -2.47 -2.20 -16.72
CA THR A 44 -3.44 -1.71 -17.73
C THR A 44 -4.62 -0.96 -17.13
N HIS A 45 -5.10 -1.37 -15.95
CA HIS A 45 -6.34 -0.88 -15.36
C HIS A 45 -6.14 0.01 -14.12
N ASP A 46 -4.89 0.38 -13.82
CA ASP A 46 -4.51 1.19 -12.66
C ASP A 46 -5.08 0.63 -11.33
N VAL A 47 -5.18 -0.70 -11.27
CA VAL A 47 -5.68 -1.39 -10.08
C VAL A 47 -4.60 -1.37 -9.01
N MET A 48 -4.90 -0.76 -7.87
CA MET A 48 -3.99 -0.71 -6.73
C MET A 48 -3.63 -2.14 -6.26
N PRO A 49 -2.34 -2.53 -6.34
CA PRO A 49 -1.91 -3.85 -5.89
C PRO A 49 -2.08 -4.02 -4.37
N LYS A 50 -2.35 -5.25 -3.95
CA LYS A 50 -2.40 -5.59 -2.51
C LYS A 50 -1.02 -5.39 -1.87
N PRO A 51 -0.95 -4.94 -0.61
CA PRO A 51 0.33 -4.72 0.07
C PRO A 51 1.24 -5.94 0.08
N GLU A 52 0.67 -7.14 0.29
CA GLU A 52 1.43 -8.39 0.30
C GLU A 52 2.05 -8.68 -1.07
N SER A 53 1.36 -8.31 -2.16
CA SER A 53 1.87 -8.45 -3.51
C SER A 53 3.03 -7.49 -3.77
N ILE A 54 2.90 -6.22 -3.37
CA ILE A 54 4.00 -5.25 -3.50
C ILE A 54 5.20 -5.65 -2.66
N LYS A 55 4.99 -6.16 -1.45
CA LYS A 55 6.07 -6.65 -0.62
C LYS A 55 6.89 -7.74 -1.34
N LYS A 56 6.23 -8.69 -2.01
CA LYS A 56 6.95 -9.69 -2.83
C LYS A 56 7.76 -9.05 -3.96
N VAL A 57 7.24 -8.02 -4.61
CA VAL A 57 7.98 -7.28 -5.65
C VAL A 57 9.20 -6.61 -5.03
N CYS A 58 9.01 -5.86 -3.94
CA CYS A 58 10.09 -5.18 -3.21
C CYS A 58 11.17 -6.16 -2.75
N ASP A 59 10.80 -7.28 -2.14
CA ASP A 59 11.73 -8.31 -1.66
C ASP A 59 12.51 -8.97 -2.82
N LYS A 60 11.89 -9.14 -4.00
CA LYS A 60 12.52 -9.79 -5.16
C LYS A 60 13.46 -8.88 -5.94
N PHE A 61 13.16 -7.59 -5.99
CA PHE A 61 13.90 -6.61 -6.78
C PHE A 61 14.72 -5.65 -5.93
N ASP A 62 14.82 -5.90 -4.61
CA ASP A 62 15.55 -5.09 -3.63
C ASP A 62 15.13 -3.62 -3.68
N LEU A 63 13.82 -3.37 -3.59
CA LEU A 63 13.24 -2.03 -3.64
C LEU A 63 12.60 -1.63 -2.32
N PRO A 64 12.68 -0.35 -1.92
CA PRO A 64 11.92 0.16 -0.79
C PRO A 64 10.41 0.13 -1.08
N LEU A 65 9.57 -0.08 -0.06
CA LEU A 65 8.11 -0.16 -0.20
C LEU A 65 7.50 1.16 -0.73
N GLU A 66 8.11 2.27 -0.35
CA GLU A 66 7.77 3.64 -0.73
C GLU A 66 7.97 3.90 -2.22
N TYR A 67 8.81 3.10 -2.90
CA TYR A 67 9.05 3.24 -4.33
C TYR A 67 7.74 3.20 -5.10
N PHE A 68 6.82 2.30 -4.76
CA PHE A 68 5.51 2.24 -5.39
C PHE A 68 4.57 3.32 -4.85
N HIS A 69 4.41 3.36 -3.52
CA HIS A 69 3.58 4.35 -2.83
C HIS A 69 3.88 4.31 -1.31
N GLU A 70 3.97 5.47 -0.66
CA GLU A 70 4.13 5.64 0.81
C GLU A 70 3.15 4.79 1.65
N TYR A 71 1.93 4.58 1.15
CA TYR A 71 0.93 3.69 1.76
C TYR A 71 1.50 2.32 2.11
N TYR A 72 2.32 1.72 1.24
CA TYR A 72 2.85 0.37 1.47
C TYR A 72 3.80 0.35 2.65
N TYR A 73 4.61 1.40 2.82
CA TYR A 73 5.44 1.55 4.02
C TYR A 73 4.58 1.63 5.28
N PHE A 74 3.56 2.50 5.29
CA PHE A 74 2.66 2.63 6.43
C PHE A 74 1.83 1.38 6.72
N TYR A 75 1.52 0.58 5.70
CA TYR A 75 0.82 -0.68 5.89
C TYR A 75 1.65 -1.68 6.70
N PHE A 76 2.94 -1.79 6.41
CA PHE A 76 3.84 -2.73 7.09
C PHE A 76 4.47 -2.15 8.37
N ASN A 77 4.52 -0.82 8.52
CA ASN A 77 5.13 -0.15 9.66
C ASN A 77 4.11 0.20 10.76
N GLU A 78 3.54 -0.83 11.39
CA GLU A 78 2.68 -0.75 12.58
C GLU A 78 1.57 0.32 12.52
N PRO A 79 0.62 0.22 11.56
CA PRO A 79 -0.44 1.22 11.39
C PRO A 79 -1.32 1.39 12.64
N GLY A 80 -1.47 0.34 13.45
CA GLY A 80 -2.21 0.37 14.70
C GLY A 80 -1.58 1.31 15.75
N GLU A 81 -0.26 1.30 15.86
CA GLU A 81 0.48 2.19 16.78
C GLU A 81 0.40 3.64 16.33
N MET A 82 0.46 3.90 15.02
CA MET A 82 0.28 5.25 14.47
C MET A 82 -1.07 5.85 14.88
N VAL A 83 -2.15 5.08 14.70
CA VAL A 83 -3.50 5.54 15.06
C VAL A 83 -3.63 5.74 16.57
N ARG A 84 -2.99 4.89 17.38
CA ARG A 84 -2.94 5.05 18.83
C ARG A 84 -2.25 6.35 19.24
N ARG A 85 -1.06 6.63 18.70
CA ARG A 85 -0.30 7.87 18.94
C ARG A 85 -1.09 9.10 18.54
N TRP A 86 -1.76 9.07 17.38
CA TRP A 86 -2.63 10.17 16.95
C TRP A 86 -3.78 10.42 17.93
N LYS A 87 -4.47 9.35 18.36
CA LYS A 87 -5.55 9.44 19.34
C LYS A 87 -5.07 10.06 20.66
N GLU A 88 -3.91 9.64 21.16
CA GLU A 88 -3.32 10.13 22.42
C GLU A 88 -2.87 11.59 22.30
N LYS A 89 -2.15 11.95 21.23
CA LYS A 89 -1.68 13.32 20.97
C LYS A 89 -2.83 14.33 20.94
N LYS A 90 -3.97 13.95 20.36
CA LYS A 90 -5.17 14.81 20.27
C LYS A 90 -6.15 14.64 21.45
N LYS A 91 -5.88 13.72 22.38
CA LYS A 91 -6.75 13.35 23.51
C LYS A 91 -8.19 13.01 23.06
N TYR A 92 -8.33 12.30 21.94
CA TYR A 92 -9.63 11.93 21.39
C TYR A 92 -10.20 10.64 22.02
N THR A 93 -11.53 10.60 22.13
CA THR A 93 -12.24 9.36 22.45
C THR A 93 -12.33 8.47 21.21
N TYR A 94 -12.55 7.17 21.43
CA TYR A 94 -12.77 6.24 20.32
C TYR A 94 -13.96 6.66 19.44
N SER A 95 -15.06 7.11 20.05
CA SER A 95 -16.23 7.62 19.33
C SER A 95 -15.87 8.81 18.42
N LYS A 96 -15.07 9.77 18.90
CA LYS A 96 -14.62 10.91 18.08
C LYS A 96 -13.73 10.46 16.92
N CYS A 97 -12.79 9.54 17.17
CA CYS A 97 -11.96 8.97 16.10
C CYS A 97 -12.81 8.24 15.04
N CYS A 98 -13.79 7.45 15.46
CA CYS A 98 -14.70 6.73 14.57
C CYS A 98 -15.51 7.68 13.69
N ARG A 99 -16.04 8.77 14.27
CA ARG A 99 -16.78 9.81 13.53
C ARG A 99 -15.92 10.51 12.48
N LEU A 100 -14.65 10.78 12.80
CA LEU A 100 -13.71 11.42 11.89
C LEU A 100 -13.28 10.51 10.74
N LEU A 101 -13.05 9.23 11.03
CA LEU A 101 -12.60 8.24 10.05
C LEU A 101 -13.75 7.59 9.27
N GLY A 102 -14.99 7.79 9.70
CA GLY A 102 -16.15 7.11 9.12
C GLY A 102 -16.06 5.58 9.23
N VAL A 103 -15.50 5.07 10.32
CA VAL A 103 -15.36 3.62 10.59
C VAL A 103 -16.04 3.27 11.91
N CYS A 104 -16.47 2.03 12.06
CA CYS A 104 -17.00 1.54 13.32
C CYS A 104 -15.89 1.30 14.34
N GLU A 105 -16.26 1.36 15.63
CA GLU A 105 -15.31 1.21 16.73
C GLU A 105 -14.62 -0.15 16.76
N SER A 106 -15.31 -1.21 16.32
CA SER A 106 -14.73 -2.54 16.21
C SER A 106 -13.60 -2.59 15.18
N THR A 107 -13.76 -1.94 14.02
CA THR A 107 -12.70 -1.82 13.00
C THR A 107 -11.50 -1.07 13.55
N LEU A 108 -11.73 0.07 14.21
CA LEU A 108 -10.65 0.87 14.80
C LEU A 108 -9.87 0.10 15.88
N LYS A 109 -10.56 -0.62 16.77
CA LYS A 109 -9.92 -1.47 17.78
C LYS A 109 -9.14 -2.64 17.18
N ARG A 110 -9.68 -3.27 16.13
CA ARG A 110 -9.00 -4.35 15.41
C ARG A 110 -7.74 -3.86 14.71
N LEU A 111 -7.76 -2.66 14.14
CA LEU A 111 -6.57 -2.06 13.53
C LEU A 111 -5.50 -1.77 14.59
N ILE A 112 -5.88 -1.13 15.70
CA ILE A 112 -4.96 -0.79 16.79
C ILE A 112 -4.34 -2.03 17.44
N SER A 113 -5.06 -3.15 17.44
CA SER A 113 -4.56 -4.44 17.94
C SER A 113 -3.83 -5.28 16.88
N GLY A 114 -3.67 -4.78 15.64
CA GLY A 114 -3.00 -5.49 14.56
C GLY A 114 -3.78 -6.68 13.98
N ARG A 115 -5.06 -6.87 14.36
CA ARG A 115 -5.92 -7.96 13.84
C ARG A 115 -6.38 -7.72 12.41
N ILE A 116 -6.28 -6.49 11.91
CA ILE A 116 -6.55 -6.13 10.52
C ILE A 116 -5.45 -5.20 10.03
N GLY A 117 -5.10 -5.31 8.75
CA GLY A 117 -4.23 -4.35 8.07
C GLY A 117 -4.94 -3.01 7.80
N LEU A 118 -4.15 -1.98 7.51
CA LEU A 118 -4.65 -0.66 7.14
C LEU A 118 -5.19 -0.71 5.70
N SER A 119 -6.48 -0.47 5.48
CA SER A 119 -6.98 -0.34 4.11
C SER A 119 -6.49 0.95 3.46
N TYR A 120 -6.36 0.96 2.12
CA TYR A 120 -5.97 2.16 1.38
C TYR A 120 -6.94 3.34 1.59
N GLU A 121 -8.24 3.08 1.64
CA GLU A 121 -9.23 4.12 1.93
C GLU A 121 -9.04 4.73 3.32
N MET A 122 -8.79 3.88 4.33
CA MET A 122 -8.55 4.35 5.70
C MET A 122 -7.23 5.11 5.80
N TYR A 123 -6.20 4.67 5.06
CA TYR A 123 -4.95 5.40 4.92
C TYR A 123 -5.18 6.82 4.38
N LEU A 124 -5.93 6.98 3.29
CA LEU A 124 -6.23 8.30 2.73
C LEU A 124 -6.96 9.21 3.73
N LYS A 125 -7.90 8.66 4.50
CA LYS A 125 -8.60 9.41 5.56
C LYS A 125 -7.65 9.83 6.68
N LEU A 126 -6.80 8.91 7.13
CA LEU A 126 -5.80 9.22 8.15
C LEU A 126 -4.80 10.26 7.65
N LYS A 127 -4.29 10.14 6.42
CA LYS A 127 -3.34 11.11 5.85
C LYS A 127 -3.91 12.54 5.88
N LYS A 128 -5.20 12.71 5.55
CA LYS A 128 -5.88 14.01 5.59
C LYS A 128 -6.07 14.60 6.99
N ILE A 129 -6.16 13.77 8.02
CA ILE A 129 -6.54 14.19 9.39
C ILE A 129 -5.32 14.27 10.32
N VAL A 130 -4.37 13.36 10.13
CA VAL A 130 -3.22 13.17 11.01
C VAL A 130 -2.01 13.98 10.54
N GLU A 131 -1.95 14.35 9.24
CA GLU A 131 -0.83 15.06 8.61
C GLU A 131 0.52 14.40 8.97
N PHE A 132 0.70 13.16 8.54
CA PHE A 132 2.01 12.51 8.52
C PHE A 132 2.66 12.63 7.15
#